data_AF-A0A366CW45-F1
#
_entry.id   AF-A0A366CW45-F1
#
_cell.length_a   1.000
_cell.length_b   1.000
_cell.length_c   1.000
_cell.angle_alpha   90.00
_cell.angle_beta   90.00
_cell.angle_gamma   90.00
#
_symmetry.space_group_name_H-M   'P 1'
#
loop_
_entity.id
_entity.type
_entity.pdbx_description
1 polymer ?
#
loop_
_entity_poly.entity_id
_entity_poly.type
_entity_poly.pdbx_seq_one_letter_code
_entity_poly.pdbx_strand_id
1 'polypeptide(L)'
;MADKLARVKEFFYGVVMDGFGQRRHIGMDEQPDDVKYIHNKLVPALYAAIKADDPEFDPQAQWFDQPPAPPSEAGDTGAVRWFVEIQEAFKAQLELTPDGTRSPLYIRLFKSSAQYGCFLDDLTAALRADDPDWRP
;
A
#
# COMPACT_ATOMS: atom_id res chain seq x y z
N MET A 1 5.23 -13.91 -18.53
CA MET A 1 5.78 -12.54 -18.61
C MET A 1 6.40 -12.29 -17.23
N ALA A 2 7.12 -11.21 -16.93
CA ALA A 2 7.42 -10.93 -15.52
C ALA A 2 6.23 -10.15 -14.96
N ASP A 3 5.63 -10.59 -13.85
CA ASP A 3 4.55 -9.87 -13.18
C ASP A 3 5.04 -8.48 -12.77
N LYS A 4 4.43 -7.44 -13.37
CA LYS A 4 4.84 -6.04 -13.13
C LYS A 4 4.31 -5.46 -11.81
N LEU A 5 3.64 -6.25 -10.98
CA LEU A 5 3.18 -5.82 -9.66
C LEU A 5 3.58 -6.83 -8.56
N ALA A 6 4.56 -7.70 -8.80
CA ALA A 6 4.93 -8.76 -7.87
C ALA A 6 5.30 -8.22 -6.47
N ARG A 7 6.21 -7.24 -6.39
CA ARG A 7 6.62 -6.59 -5.13
C ARG A 7 5.51 -5.73 -4.56
N VAL A 8 4.71 -5.07 -5.39
CA VAL A 8 3.54 -4.29 -4.92
C VAL A 8 2.52 -5.20 -4.22
N LYS A 9 2.26 -6.39 -4.77
CA LYS A 9 1.38 -7.42 -4.18
C LYS A 9 1.93 -7.95 -2.85
N GLU A 10 3.25 -8.19 -2.78
CA GLU A 10 3.93 -8.57 -1.53
C GLU A 10 3.80 -7.47 -0.46
N PHE A 11 4.03 -6.21 -0.83
CA PHE A 11 3.85 -5.05 0.05
C PHE A 11 2.41 -4.96 0.56
N PHE A 12 1.43 -5.06 -0.34
CA PHE A 12 0.01 -5.03 0.00
C PHE A 12 -0.33 -6.12 1.02
N TYR A 13 0.13 -7.35 0.79
CA TYR A 13 -0.07 -8.46 1.74
C TYR A 13 0.54 -8.16 3.11
N GLY A 14 1.78 -7.65 3.15
CA GLY A 14 2.45 -7.27 4.40
C GLY A 14 1.65 -6.25 5.22
N VAL A 15 1.14 -5.20 4.57
CA VAL A 15 0.30 -4.18 5.22
C VAL A 15 -1.00 -4.78 5.74
N VAL A 16 -1.66 -5.64 4.97
CA VAL A 16 -2.91 -6.30 5.39
C VAL A 16 -2.67 -7.17 6.63
N MET A 17 -1.57 -7.94 6.67
CA MET A 17 -1.24 -8.82 7.78
C MET A 17 -0.88 -8.06 9.06
N ASP A 18 -0.17 -6.93 8.96
CA ASP A 18 0.08 -6.04 10.10
C ASP A 18 -1.25 -5.55 10.71
N GLY A 19 -2.20 -5.10 9.87
CA GLY A 19 -3.53 -4.69 10.31
C GLY A 19 -4.31 -5.80 11.02
N PHE A 20 -4.26 -7.04 10.51
CA PHE A 20 -4.85 -8.20 11.18
C PHE A 20 -4.21 -8.47 12.55
N GLY A 21 -2.88 -8.40 12.64
CA GLY A 21 -2.14 -8.57 13.89
C GLY A 21 -2.56 -7.55 14.95
N GLN A 22 -2.64 -6.27 14.57
CA GLN A 22 -3.06 -5.19 15.46
C GLN A 22 -4.50 -5.38 15.95
N ARG A 23 -5.44 -5.71 15.04
CA ARG A 23 -6.85 -5.95 15.40
C ARG A 23 -7.02 -7.08 16.40
N ARG A 24 -6.20 -8.13 16.30
CA ARG A 24 -6.27 -9.29 17.18
C ARG A 24 -5.87 -8.98 18.63
N HIS A 25 -5.01 -7.99 18.85
CA HIS A 25 -4.46 -7.69 20.18
C HIS A 25 -5.21 -6.58 20.92
N ILE A 26 -5.68 -5.55 20.23
CA ILE A 26 -6.32 -4.38 20.85
C ILE A 26 -7.76 -4.14 20.36
N GLY A 27 -8.26 -4.94 19.42
CA GLY A 27 -9.56 -4.68 18.78
C GLY A 27 -9.51 -3.50 17.81
N MET A 28 -10.48 -3.41 16.89
CA MET A 28 -10.47 -2.37 15.85
C MET A 28 -10.87 -0.98 16.38
N ASP A 29 -11.78 -0.92 17.35
CA ASP A 29 -12.33 0.33 17.86
C ASP A 29 -11.33 1.12 18.71
N GLU A 30 -10.38 0.44 19.33
CA GLU A 30 -9.33 1.06 20.15
C GLU A 30 -8.11 1.50 19.33
N GLN A 31 -8.09 1.24 18.02
CA GLN A 31 -6.97 1.65 17.17
C GLN A 31 -6.92 3.17 16.97
N PRO A 32 -5.73 3.76 16.83
CA PRO A 32 -5.56 5.15 16.41
C PRO A 32 -6.25 5.44 15.07
N ASP A 33 -6.77 6.66 14.90
CA ASP A 33 -7.55 7.04 13.70
C ASP A 33 -6.73 6.99 12.40
N ASP A 34 -5.42 7.26 12.47
CA ASP A 34 -4.49 7.12 11.36
C ASP A 34 -4.36 5.66 10.89
N VAL A 35 -4.33 4.71 11.84
CA VAL A 35 -4.30 3.27 11.54
C VAL A 35 -5.62 2.84 10.93
N LYS A 36 -6.75 3.25 11.53
CA LYS A 36 -8.09 2.99 10.99
C LYS A 36 -8.22 3.53 9.56
N TYR A 37 -7.73 4.74 9.31
CA TYR A 37 -7.75 5.35 7.98
C TYR A 37 -6.98 4.51 6.96
N ILE A 38 -5.77 4.05 7.29
CA ILE A 38 -4.99 3.19 6.39
C ILE A 38 -5.76 1.92 6.06
N HIS A 39 -6.21 1.16 7.05
CA HIS A 39 -6.81 -0.15 6.78
C HIS A 39 -8.25 -0.08 6.24
N ASN A 40 -8.99 1.01 6.47
CA ASN A 40 -10.37 1.13 6.01
C ASN A 40 -10.53 1.98 4.74
N LYS A 41 -9.52 2.78 4.37
CA LYS A 41 -9.57 3.66 3.19
C LYS A 41 -8.41 3.40 2.24
N LEU A 42 -7.17 3.47 2.73
CA LEU A 42 -5.99 3.43 1.88
C LEU A 42 -5.73 2.02 1.31
N VAL A 43 -5.77 0.99 2.16
CA VAL A 43 -5.58 -0.41 1.76
C VAL A 43 -6.65 -0.86 0.75
N PRO A 44 -7.96 -0.62 0.97
CA PRO A 44 -8.97 -0.91 -0.05
C PRO A 44 -8.77 -0.17 -1.37
N ALA A 45 -8.31 1.09 -1.33
CA ALA A 45 -8.03 1.86 -2.54
C ALA A 45 -6.81 1.30 -3.30
N LEU A 46 -5.75 0.91 -2.60
CA LEU A 46 -4.60 0.24 -3.19
C LEU A 46 -5.00 -1.12 -3.81
N TYR A 47 -5.83 -1.90 -3.11
CA TYR A 47 -6.39 -3.14 -3.66
C TYR A 47 -7.15 -2.90 -4.97
N ALA A 48 -7.98 -1.87 -5.03
CA ALA A 48 -8.72 -1.51 -6.24
C ALA A 48 -7.78 -1.10 -7.39
N ALA A 49 -6.69 -0.38 -7.10
CA ALA A 49 -5.67 -0.05 -8.09
C ALA A 49 -4.96 -1.30 -8.62
N ILE A 50 -4.55 -2.22 -7.74
CA ILE A 50 -3.96 -3.51 -8.15
C ILE A 50 -4.94 -4.30 -9.00
N LYS A 51 -6.22 -4.39 -8.63
CA LYS A 51 -7.24 -5.10 -9.42
C LYS A 51 -7.53 -4.48 -10.78
N ALA A 52 -7.33 -3.17 -10.93
CA ALA A 52 -7.49 -2.52 -12.23
C ALA A 52 -6.37 -2.92 -13.19
N ASP A 53 -5.14 -3.07 -12.68
CA ASP A 53 -3.96 -3.47 -13.45
C ASP A 53 -3.83 -5.01 -13.58
N ASP A 54 -4.35 -5.76 -12.61
CA ASP A 54 -4.43 -7.22 -12.56
C ASP A 54 -5.83 -7.70 -12.11
N PRO A 55 -6.77 -7.87 -13.04
CA PRO A 55 -8.13 -8.32 -12.73
C PRO A 55 -8.21 -9.73 -12.15
N GLU A 56 -7.17 -10.55 -12.28
CA GLU A 56 -7.13 -11.92 -11.75
C GLU A 56 -6.57 -11.97 -10.33
N PHE A 57 -6.00 -10.86 -9.83
CA PHE A 57 -5.47 -10.80 -8.48
C PHE A 57 -6.54 -11.18 -7.44
N ASP A 58 -6.25 -12.23 -6.67
CA ASP A 58 -7.08 -12.70 -5.56
C ASP A 58 -6.19 -13.04 -4.36
N PRO A 59 -6.08 -12.13 -3.37
CA PRO A 59 -5.25 -12.35 -2.21
C PRO A 59 -5.74 -13.52 -1.33
N GLN A 60 -7.04 -13.81 -1.33
CA GLN A 60 -7.58 -14.92 -0.56
C GLN A 60 -7.09 -16.25 -1.13
N ALA A 61 -7.29 -16.43 -2.44
CA ALA A 61 -6.88 -17.64 -3.14
C ALA A 61 -5.36 -17.85 -3.13
N GLN A 62 -4.57 -16.77 -3.23
CA GLN A 62 -3.11 -16.86 -3.28
C GLN A 62 -2.44 -17.16 -1.93
N TRP A 63 -2.94 -16.60 -0.82
CA TRP A 63 -2.24 -16.70 0.48
C TRP A 63 -2.96 -17.50 1.56
N PHE A 64 -4.26 -17.78 1.43
CA PHE A 64 -5.04 -18.38 2.52
C PHE A 64 -5.70 -19.71 2.16
N ASP A 65 -6.05 -19.94 0.90
CA ASP A 65 -6.71 -21.17 0.47
C ASP A 65 -5.75 -22.38 0.42
N GLN A 66 -6.31 -23.60 0.45
CA GLN A 66 -5.53 -24.85 0.40
C GLN A 66 -6.06 -25.82 -0.67
N PRO A 67 -5.24 -26.15 -1.71
CA PRO A 67 -3.94 -25.56 -2.01
C PRO A 67 -4.07 -24.08 -2.45
N PRO A 68 -3.04 -23.26 -2.25
CA PRO A 68 -3.05 -21.88 -2.74
C PRO A 68 -3.08 -21.85 -4.27
N ALA A 69 -3.83 -20.90 -4.82
CA ALA A 69 -3.83 -20.62 -6.24
C ALA A 69 -2.48 -20.06 -6.70
N PRO A 70 -2.08 -20.30 -7.96
CA PRO A 70 -0.87 -19.69 -8.50
C PRO A 70 -0.98 -18.15 -8.50
N PRO A 71 0.15 -17.42 -8.35
CA PRO A 71 0.16 -15.98 -8.50
C PRO A 71 -0.34 -15.54 -9.88
N SER A 72 -1.15 -14.49 -9.92
CA SER A 72 -1.58 -13.79 -11.13
C SER A 72 -0.47 -12.87 -11.63
N GLU A 73 -0.40 -12.61 -12.95
CA GLU A 73 0.59 -11.72 -13.56
C GLU A 73 -0.07 -10.42 -14.04
N ALA A 74 0.38 -9.27 -13.51
CA ALA A 74 -0.04 -7.97 -14.02
C ALA A 74 0.70 -7.63 -15.33
N GLY A 75 -0.06 -7.20 -16.35
CA GLY A 75 0.51 -6.75 -17.64
C GLY A 75 0.93 -5.28 -17.66
N ASP A 76 0.37 -4.48 -16.77
CA ASP A 76 0.57 -3.04 -16.65
C ASP A 76 0.62 -2.60 -15.17
N THR A 77 0.93 -1.33 -14.93
CA THR A 77 1.04 -0.72 -13.60
C THR A 77 0.37 0.67 -13.54
N GLY A 78 -0.45 1.00 -14.53
CA GLY A 78 -1.00 2.34 -14.73
C GLY A 78 -1.83 2.84 -13.55
N ALA A 79 -2.72 2.02 -13.02
CA ALA A 79 -3.57 2.40 -11.89
C ALA A 79 -2.76 2.52 -10.59
N VAL A 80 -1.80 1.62 -10.35
CA VAL A 80 -0.92 1.68 -9.18
C VAL A 80 0.01 2.90 -9.24
N ARG A 81 0.58 3.22 -10.41
CA ARG A 81 1.35 4.46 -10.62
C ARG A 81 0.50 5.68 -10.27
N TRP A 82 -0.73 5.77 -10.81
CA TRP A 82 -1.62 6.89 -10.54
C TRP A 82 -2.01 6.99 -9.06
N PHE A 83 -2.18 5.87 -8.38
CA PHE A 83 -2.39 5.85 -6.94
C PHE A 83 -1.22 6.49 -6.18
N VAL A 84 0.03 6.14 -6.54
CA VAL A 84 1.22 6.72 -5.92
C VAL A 84 1.33 8.23 -6.18
N GLU A 85 1.09 8.68 -7.42
CA GLU A 85 1.10 10.12 -7.77
C GLU A 85 0.10 10.94 -6.93
N ILE A 86 -1.11 10.40 -6.70
CA ILE A 86 -2.10 11.07 -5.84
C ILE A 86 -1.60 11.17 -4.39
N GLN A 87 -0.90 10.14 -3.88
CA GLN A 87 -0.35 10.18 -2.54
C GLN A 87 0.80 11.20 -2.42
N GLU A 88 1.67 11.30 -3.42
CA GLU A 88 2.72 12.33 -3.48
C GLU A 88 2.12 13.74 -3.54
N ALA A 89 1.06 13.95 -4.33
CA ALA A 89 0.34 15.23 -4.36
C ALA A 89 -0.30 15.58 -3.00
N PHE A 90 -0.88 14.58 -2.31
CA PHE A 90 -1.45 14.78 -0.99
C PHE A 90 -0.38 15.08 0.07
N LYS A 91 0.77 14.40 0.01
CA LYS A 91 1.93 14.70 0.85
C LYS A 91 2.38 16.15 0.67
N ALA A 92 2.57 16.59 -0.58
CA ALA A 92 2.95 17.96 -0.90
C ALA A 92 1.92 18.98 -0.36
N GLN A 93 0.62 18.69 -0.46
CA GLN A 93 -0.42 19.54 0.12
C GLN A 93 -0.30 19.66 1.65
N LEU A 94 -0.03 18.56 2.35
CA LEU A 94 0.14 18.57 3.81
C LEU A 94 1.42 19.30 4.24
N GLU A 95 2.51 19.20 3.46
CA GLU A 95 3.74 19.95 3.70
C GLU A 95 3.55 21.47 3.59
N LEU A 96 2.62 21.91 2.73
CA LEU A 96 2.25 23.32 2.58
C LEU A 96 1.26 23.83 3.64
N THR A 97 0.63 22.93 4.40
CA THR A 97 -0.42 23.28 5.36
C THR A 97 0.19 23.54 6.76
N PRO A 98 -0.22 24.61 7.47
CA PRO A 98 0.19 24.82 8.86
C PRO A 98 -0.16 23.59 9.72
N ASP A 99 0.83 23.07 10.43
CA ASP A 99 0.75 21.85 11.27
C ASP A 99 0.44 20.52 10.54
N GLY A 100 0.31 20.51 9.20
CA GLY A 100 0.00 19.28 8.45
C GLY A 100 1.02 18.16 8.65
N THR A 101 2.30 18.52 8.70
CA THR A 101 3.43 17.60 8.92
C THR A 101 3.54 17.06 10.35
N ARG A 102 2.79 17.63 11.30
CA ARG A 102 2.75 17.19 12.70
C ARG A 102 1.64 16.17 12.95
N SER A 103 0.75 15.93 11.98
CA SER A 103 -0.33 14.97 12.14
C SER A 103 0.20 13.52 12.23
N PRO A 104 -0.38 12.65 13.07
CA PRO A 104 0.00 11.24 13.15
C PRO A 104 -0.11 10.53 11.79
N LEU A 105 -1.13 10.89 11.00
CA LEU A 105 -1.34 10.36 9.66
C LEU A 105 -0.18 10.72 8.72
N TYR A 106 0.27 11.98 8.71
CA TYR A 106 1.43 12.38 7.93
C TYR A 106 2.67 11.58 8.32
N ILE A 107 2.89 11.42 9.63
CA ILE A 107 4.06 10.69 10.14
C ILE A 107 4.03 9.24 9.62
N ARG A 108 2.88 8.57 9.72
CA ARG A 108 2.75 7.17 9.31
C ARG A 108 2.85 6.99 7.80
N LEU A 109 2.26 7.88 7.02
CA LEU A 109 2.21 7.74 5.57
C LEU A 109 3.50 8.18 4.87
N PHE A 110 4.13 9.25 5.36
CA PHE A 110 5.12 10.00 4.58
C PHE A 110 6.44 10.26 5.30
N LYS A 111 6.54 9.97 6.61
CA LYS A 111 7.74 10.27 7.39
C LYS A 111 8.52 9.00 7.69
N SER A 112 9.47 8.69 6.83
CA SER A 112 10.46 7.65 7.08
C SER A 112 11.34 7.98 8.29
N SER A 113 11.86 6.94 8.93
CA SER A 113 12.81 7.02 10.04
C SER A 113 14.13 6.35 9.66
N ALA A 114 15.15 6.50 10.51
CA ALA A 114 16.45 5.87 10.26
C ALA A 114 16.41 4.32 10.28
N GLN A 115 15.36 3.72 10.85
CA GLN A 115 15.24 2.26 11.01
C GLN A 115 14.13 1.65 10.13
N TYR A 116 13.15 2.45 9.71
CA TYR A 116 11.98 1.98 8.99
C TYR A 116 11.57 3.01 7.93
N GLY A 117 11.20 2.53 6.74
CA GLY A 117 10.51 3.34 5.74
C GLY A 117 9.12 3.76 6.21
N CYS A 118 8.46 4.59 5.41
CA CYS A 118 7.04 4.92 5.56
C CYS A 118 6.22 4.24 4.46
N PHE A 119 4.89 4.26 4.61
CA PHE A 119 3.99 3.61 3.67
C PHE A 119 4.27 4.00 2.20
N LEU A 120 4.42 5.31 1.93
CA LEU A 120 4.61 5.78 0.56
C LEU A 120 6.00 5.44 0.00
N ASP A 121 7.05 5.56 0.82
CA ASP A 121 8.41 5.23 0.40
C ASP A 121 8.54 3.73 0.09
N ASP A 122 7.98 2.87 0.94
CA ASP A 122 8.01 1.42 0.76
C ASP A 122 7.19 0.99 -0.46
N LEU A 123 6.01 1.57 -0.67
CA LEU A 123 5.20 1.33 -1.88
C LEU A 123 5.91 1.80 -3.14
N THR A 124 6.53 2.98 -3.11
CA THR A 124 7.30 3.52 -4.25
C THR A 124 8.50 2.65 -4.56
N ALA A 125 9.20 2.15 -3.55
CA ALA A 125 10.30 1.22 -3.72
C ALA A 125 9.84 -0.11 -4.33
N ALA A 126 8.71 -0.66 -3.88
CA ALA A 126 8.11 -1.85 -4.45
C ALA A 126 7.75 -1.65 -5.93
N LEU A 127 7.07 -0.54 -6.26
CA LEU A 127 6.69 -0.22 -7.63
C LEU A 127 7.90 -0.01 -8.55
N ARG A 128 8.95 0.69 -8.09
CA ARG A 128 10.20 0.84 -8.87
C ARG A 128 10.95 -0.48 -9.09
N ALA A 129 10.83 -1.42 -8.16
CA ALA A 129 11.43 -2.74 -8.31
C ALA A 129 10.72 -3.57 -9.38
N ASP A 130 9.39 -3.45 -9.47
CA ASP A 130 8.60 -4.13 -10.51
C ASP A 130 8.62 -3.40 -11.87
N ASP A 131 8.77 -2.07 -11.85
CA ASP A 131 8.69 -1.18 -13.01
C ASP A 131 9.83 -0.14 -13.02
N PRO A 132 11.05 -0.55 -13.41
CA PRO A 132 12.23 0.33 -13.35
C PRO A 132 12.18 1.53 -14.31
N ASP A 133 11.31 1.47 -15.33
CA ASP A 133 11.15 2.52 -16.33
C ASP A 133 10.26 3.65 -15.82
N TRP A 134 9.46 3.42 -14.78
CA TRP A 134 8.67 4.46 -14.13
C TRP A 134 9.57 5.42 -13.34
N ARG A 135 9.51 6.69 -13.71
CA ARG A 135 10.16 7.81 -13.01
C ARG A 135 9.07 8.75 -12.49
N PRO A 136 8.89 8.88 -11.16
CA PRO A 136 8.06 9.93 -10.59
C PRO A 136 8.70 11.32 -10.80
#